data_AF-A0A6L7NBJ9-F1
#
_entry.id   AF-A0A6L7NBJ9-F1
#
_cell.length_a   1.000
_cell.length_b   1.000
_cell.length_c   1.000
_cell.angle_alpha   90.00
_cell.angle_beta   90.00
_cell.angle_gamma   90.00
#
_symmetry.space_group_name_H-M   'P 1'
#
loop_
_entity.id
_entity.type
_entity.pdbx_description
1 polymer ?
#
loop_
_entity_poly.entity_id
_entity_poly.type
_entity_poly.pdbx_seq_one_letter_code
_entity_poly.pdbx_strand_id
1 'polypeptide(L)'
;MSYVTHLEAAIDGTRLPHDELQTLHEGRPLWVRYDLEAVRSNMTPEAVAGRAPTMWRYKELLPVEDESKIASLGEGMTPLLKCERLGAALGLNDLWVKDESQLPTGSFKSRGLAVAISRANELGVERVAIPTAGNAGGAMAAYAARVGMEAFVFMPADTPIVNQHEAAYYGARAYLVDGLITDCGAVVREGTIEMGWFDMSTLKEPYRIEGKKTMGL
;
A
#
# COMPACT_ATOMS: atom_id res chain seq x y z
N MET A 1 3.06 -6.81 17.85
CA MET A 1 4.27 -7.35 17.20
C MET A 1 3.83 -8.13 15.98
N SER A 2 4.50 -7.88 14.85
CA SER A 2 4.34 -8.61 13.60
C SER A 2 4.94 -10.01 13.72
N TYR A 3 4.39 -10.98 12.98
CA TYR A 3 4.94 -12.35 12.88
C TYR A 3 5.66 -12.60 11.56
N VAL A 4 6.15 -11.56 10.89
CA VAL A 4 6.97 -11.72 9.68
C VAL A 4 8.25 -12.47 10.02
N THR A 5 8.62 -13.39 9.13
CA THR A 5 9.83 -14.22 9.28
C THR A 5 10.91 -13.89 8.25
N HIS A 6 10.50 -13.59 7.02
CA HIS A 6 11.38 -13.27 5.91
C HIS A 6 10.56 -12.71 4.74
N LEU A 7 11.27 -12.15 3.76
CA LEU A 7 10.75 -11.96 2.41
C LEU A 7 11.13 -13.17 1.55
N GLU A 8 10.22 -13.58 0.66
CA GLU A 8 10.43 -14.72 -0.23
C GLU A 8 10.25 -14.26 -1.68
N ALA A 9 11.25 -14.52 -2.52
CA ALA A 9 11.18 -14.20 -3.94
C ALA A 9 10.16 -15.09 -4.67
N ALA A 10 9.25 -14.45 -5.41
CA ALA A 10 8.16 -15.15 -6.09
C ALA A 10 8.61 -16.09 -7.21
N ILE A 11 9.84 -15.95 -7.70
CA ILE A 11 10.34 -16.68 -8.87
C ILE A 11 11.03 -18.00 -8.52
N ASP A 12 11.78 -18.03 -7.42
CA ASP A 12 12.69 -19.12 -7.06
C ASP A 12 12.63 -19.51 -5.57
N GLY A 13 11.84 -18.78 -4.75
CA GLY A 13 11.74 -19.02 -3.31
C GLY A 13 12.95 -18.53 -2.51
N THR A 14 13.84 -17.72 -3.10
CA THR A 14 14.98 -17.14 -2.38
C THR A 14 14.50 -16.35 -1.16
N ARG A 15 15.12 -16.63 -0.01
CA ARG A 15 14.80 -15.97 1.26
C ARG A 15 15.68 -14.75 1.46
N LEU A 16 15.05 -13.62 1.77
CA LEU A 16 15.69 -12.34 1.99
C LEU A 16 15.31 -11.79 3.37
N PRO A 17 16.20 -11.01 4.01
CA PRO A 17 15.89 -10.35 5.28
C PRO A 17 14.67 -9.43 5.11
N HIS A 18 13.76 -9.44 6.08
CA HIS A 18 12.60 -8.55 6.05
C HIS A 18 12.89 -7.18 6.67
N ASP A 19 13.86 -7.12 7.58
CA ASP A 19 14.33 -5.96 8.35
C ASP A 19 15.27 -5.03 7.59
N GLU A 20 15.47 -5.27 6.29
CA GLU A 20 16.20 -4.41 5.37
C GLU A 20 15.29 -3.85 4.28
N LEU A 21 15.68 -2.73 3.67
CA LEU A 21 15.00 -2.20 2.50
C LEU A 21 15.21 -3.13 1.32
N GLN A 22 14.11 -3.72 0.84
CA GLN A 22 14.10 -4.66 -0.26
C GLN A 22 13.09 -4.21 -1.32
N THR A 23 13.40 -4.51 -2.58
CA THR A 23 12.49 -4.24 -3.69
C THR A 23 12.18 -5.53 -4.46
N LEU A 24 12.78 -5.71 -5.63
CA LEU A 24 12.62 -6.88 -6.49
C LEU A 24 13.82 -7.83 -6.33
N HIS A 25 13.57 -9.12 -6.50
CA HIS A 25 14.61 -10.12 -6.73
C HIS A 25 14.54 -10.60 -8.17
N GLU A 26 15.64 -10.46 -8.90
CA GLU A 26 15.70 -10.78 -10.34
C GLU A 26 14.57 -10.15 -11.18
N GLY A 27 14.19 -8.92 -10.82
CA GLY A 27 13.10 -8.19 -11.49
C GLY A 27 11.69 -8.71 -11.16
N ARG A 28 11.53 -9.58 -10.16
CA ARG A 28 10.26 -10.16 -9.71
C ARG A 28 9.90 -9.72 -8.28
N PRO A 29 8.60 -9.59 -7.95
CA PRO A 29 8.17 -9.19 -6.61
C PRO A 29 8.58 -10.17 -5.51
N LEU A 30 8.68 -9.64 -4.29
CA LEU A 30 8.85 -10.43 -3.08
C LEU A 30 7.52 -10.57 -2.34
N TRP A 31 7.33 -11.70 -1.67
CA TRP A 31 6.22 -11.98 -0.78
C TRP A 31 6.66 -11.83 0.67
N VAL A 32 5.79 -11.26 1.50
CA VAL A 32 5.99 -11.25 2.94
C VAL A 32 5.52 -12.59 3.52
N ARG A 33 6.41 -13.30 4.22
CA ARG A 33 6.12 -14.59 4.86
C ARG A 33 6.02 -14.45 6.37
N TYR A 34 5.10 -15.21 6.96
CA TYR A 34 4.75 -15.14 8.38
C TYR A 34 4.92 -16.49 9.06
N ASP A 35 5.21 -16.48 10.36
CA ASP A 35 5.04 -17.66 11.20
C ASP A 35 3.55 -17.86 11.49
N LEU A 36 2.89 -18.62 10.62
CA LEU A 36 1.44 -18.84 10.72
C LEU A 36 1.05 -19.72 11.90
N GLU A 37 1.95 -20.56 12.41
CA GLU A 37 1.66 -21.38 13.60
C GLU A 37 1.67 -20.50 14.85
N ALA A 38 2.63 -19.58 14.94
CA ALA A 38 2.66 -18.59 16.00
C ALA A 38 1.47 -17.62 15.91
N VAL A 39 1.08 -17.17 14.71
CA VAL A 39 -0.16 -16.37 14.52
C VAL A 39 -1.37 -17.16 15.03
N ARG A 40 -1.53 -18.42 14.60
CA ARG A 40 -2.66 -19.26 15.01
C ARG A 40 -2.75 -19.43 16.53
N SER A 41 -1.60 -19.55 17.19
CA SER A 41 -1.52 -19.75 18.63
C SER A 41 -1.80 -18.47 19.44
N ASN A 42 -1.58 -17.29 18.86
CA ASN A 42 -1.61 -16.00 19.58
C ASN A 42 -2.70 -15.03 19.12
N MET A 43 -3.36 -15.30 17.99
CA MET A 43 -4.39 -14.46 17.40
C MET A 43 -5.70 -15.23 17.29
N THR A 44 -6.72 -14.85 18.07
CA THR A 44 -8.07 -15.42 17.98
C THR A 44 -9.05 -14.45 17.29
N PRO A 45 -10.08 -14.95 16.59
CA PRO A 45 -11.12 -14.10 16.01
C PRO A 45 -11.78 -13.16 17.02
N GLU A 46 -12.03 -13.63 18.25
CA GLU A 46 -12.65 -12.85 19.32
C GLU A 46 -11.76 -11.71 19.79
N ALA A 47 -10.46 -11.97 19.96
CA ALA A 47 -9.50 -10.93 20.34
C ALA A 47 -9.38 -9.87 19.24
N VAL A 48 -9.43 -10.28 17.97
CA VAL A 48 -9.42 -9.36 16.82
C VAL A 48 -10.72 -8.56 16.74
N ALA A 49 -11.87 -9.15 17.09
CA ALA A 49 -13.18 -8.50 17.19
C ALA A 49 -13.26 -7.43 18.27
N GLY A 50 -12.55 -7.61 19.39
CA GLY A 50 -12.48 -6.63 20.48
C GLY A 50 -11.60 -5.40 20.20
N ARG A 51 -10.85 -5.37 19.09
CA ARG A 51 -9.96 -4.25 18.74
C ARG A 51 -10.73 -3.14 18.02
N ALA A 52 -10.11 -1.95 17.93
CA ALA A 52 -10.63 -0.88 17.10
C ALA A 52 -10.86 -1.36 15.65
N PRO A 53 -11.98 -0.97 15.00
CA PRO A 53 -12.36 -1.45 13.67
C PRO A 53 -11.56 -0.74 12.57
N THR A 54 -10.25 -0.93 12.57
CA THR A 54 -9.30 -0.42 11.57
C THR A 54 -8.52 -1.58 10.98
N MET A 55 -7.91 -1.38 9.81
CA MET A 55 -7.10 -2.44 9.19
C MET A 55 -5.94 -2.93 10.08
N TRP A 56 -5.49 -2.09 11.02
CA TRP A 56 -4.41 -2.38 11.97
C TRP A 56 -4.81 -3.37 13.06
N ARG A 57 -6.09 -3.75 13.17
CA ARG A 57 -6.52 -4.86 14.03
C ARG A 57 -5.90 -6.20 13.65
N TYR A 58 -5.34 -6.31 12.43
CA TYR A 58 -4.64 -7.50 11.92
C TYR A 58 -3.11 -7.35 11.99
N LYS A 59 -2.57 -6.54 12.92
CA LYS A 59 -1.14 -6.20 13.01
C LYS A 59 -0.17 -7.38 13.04
N GLU A 60 -0.58 -8.52 13.60
CA GLU A 60 0.19 -9.77 13.61
C GLU A 60 0.49 -10.28 12.19
N LEU A 61 -0.41 -9.97 11.25
CA LEU A 61 -0.34 -10.29 9.84
C LEU A 61 0.04 -9.07 9.00
N LEU A 62 0.74 -8.06 9.53
CA LEU A 62 1.22 -6.92 8.74
C LEU A 62 2.73 -6.72 9.00
N PRO A 63 3.52 -6.33 7.99
CA PRO A 63 4.98 -6.21 8.11
C PRO A 63 5.40 -4.88 8.77
N VAL A 64 4.85 -4.57 9.94
CA VAL A 64 5.24 -3.40 10.74
C VAL A 64 5.38 -3.84 12.20
N GLU A 65 6.55 -3.69 12.79
CA GLU A 65 6.86 -4.16 14.14
C GLU A 65 6.65 -3.06 15.19
N ASP A 66 7.15 -1.86 14.92
CA ASP A 66 7.04 -0.64 15.71
C ASP A 66 5.76 0.12 15.36
N GLU A 67 4.77 0.03 16.25
CA GLU A 67 3.48 0.71 16.10
C GLU A 67 3.62 2.24 16.03
N SER A 68 4.70 2.83 16.55
CA SER A 68 4.94 4.28 16.47
C SER A 68 5.27 4.75 15.05
N LYS A 69 5.65 3.82 14.16
CA LYS A 69 5.99 4.09 12.76
C LYS A 69 4.78 4.01 11.83
N ILE A 70 3.62 3.62 12.33
CA ILE A 70 2.41 3.46 11.53
C ILE A 70 1.93 4.81 10.95
N ALA A 71 1.94 4.89 9.62
CA ALA A 71 1.30 5.92 8.82
C ALA A 71 -0.19 5.58 8.64
N SER A 72 -1.03 5.93 9.61
CA SER A 72 -2.49 5.80 9.49
C SER A 72 -3.16 7.16 9.32
N LEU A 73 -4.13 7.20 8.41
CA LEU A 73 -5.09 8.28 8.19
C LEU A 73 -6.51 7.88 8.65
N GLY A 74 -6.64 6.77 9.39
CA GLY A 74 -7.92 6.28 9.89
C GLY A 74 -8.62 5.29 8.97
N GLU A 75 -7.88 4.34 8.37
CA GLU A 75 -8.44 3.31 7.49
C GLU A 75 -9.40 2.38 8.28
N GLY A 76 -10.70 2.64 8.15
CA GLY A 76 -11.74 1.89 8.84
C GLY A 76 -12.10 0.54 8.20
N MET A 77 -13.05 -0.15 8.83
CA MET A 77 -13.79 -1.25 8.22
C MET A 77 -14.83 -0.70 7.24
N THR A 78 -14.50 -0.67 5.95
CA THR A 78 -15.40 -0.17 4.91
C THR A 78 -16.65 -1.04 4.76
N PRO A 79 -17.81 -0.47 4.38
CA PRO A 79 -19.06 -1.21 4.34
C PRO A 79 -19.08 -2.38 3.36
N LEU A 80 -19.84 -3.41 3.70
CA LEU A 80 -20.30 -4.44 2.75
C LEU A 80 -21.79 -4.20 2.47
N LEU A 81 -22.08 -3.61 1.31
CA LEU A 81 -23.40 -3.13 0.94
C LEU A 81 -24.17 -4.22 0.20
N LYS A 82 -25.33 -4.64 0.72
CA LYS A 82 -26.22 -5.54 -0.01
C LYS A 82 -26.94 -4.77 -1.11
N CYS A 83 -26.82 -5.22 -2.36
CA CYS A 83 -27.32 -4.50 -3.53
C CYS A 83 -28.57 -5.16 -4.11
N GLU A 84 -29.67 -5.19 -3.35
CA GLU A 84 -30.89 -5.96 -3.70
C GLU A 84 -31.50 -5.55 -5.05
N ARG A 85 -31.66 -4.24 -5.30
CA ARG A 85 -32.26 -3.74 -6.54
C ARG A 85 -31.41 -4.04 -7.78
N LEU A 86 -30.10 -3.88 -7.66
CA LEU A 86 -29.16 -4.20 -8.74
C LEU A 86 -29.06 -5.72 -8.94
N GLY A 87 -29.06 -6.48 -7.85
CA GLY A 87 -29.10 -7.94 -7.88
C GLY A 87 -30.31 -8.44 -8.66
N ALA A 88 -31.51 -7.96 -8.33
CA ALA A 88 -32.74 -8.31 -9.04
C ALA A 88 -32.67 -7.97 -10.54
N ALA A 89 -32.15 -6.80 -10.90
CA ALA A 89 -31.98 -6.40 -12.30
C ALA A 89 -30.99 -7.28 -13.09
N LEU A 90 -30.03 -7.91 -12.40
CA LEU A 90 -29.04 -8.82 -12.97
C LEU A 90 -29.40 -10.31 -12.81
N GLY A 91 -30.53 -10.64 -12.19
CA GLY A 91 -30.90 -12.02 -11.87
C GLY A 91 -30.07 -12.67 -10.75
N LEU A 92 -29.46 -11.86 -9.88
CA LEU A 92 -28.64 -12.28 -8.74
C LEU A 92 -29.39 -12.08 -7.42
N ASN A 93 -29.46 -13.13 -6.60
CA ASN A 93 -30.17 -13.09 -5.31
C ASN A 93 -29.29 -12.60 -4.14
N ASP A 94 -27.96 -12.65 -4.30
CA ASP A 94 -27.00 -12.36 -3.23
C ASP A 94 -25.83 -11.52 -3.75
N LEU A 95 -26.14 -10.29 -4.19
CA LEU A 95 -25.15 -9.33 -4.68
C LEU A 95 -24.72 -8.37 -3.56
N TRP A 96 -23.41 -8.29 -3.33
CA TRP A 96 -22.80 -7.38 -2.36
C TRP A 96 -21.68 -6.55 -2.98
N VAL A 97 -21.46 -5.35 -2.45
CA VAL A 97 -20.34 -4.47 -2.82
C VAL A 97 -19.52 -4.14 -1.58
N LYS A 98 -18.22 -4.44 -1.61
CA LYS A 98 -17.26 -3.95 -0.62
C LYS A 98 -16.82 -2.54 -1.00
N ASP A 99 -17.36 -1.53 -0.31
CA ASP A 99 -17.22 -0.13 -0.70
C ASP A 99 -15.93 0.52 -0.15
N GLU A 100 -14.81 0.27 -0.81
CA GLU A 100 -13.51 0.87 -0.47
C GLU A 100 -13.37 2.34 -0.89
N SER A 101 -14.41 2.96 -1.47
CA SER A 101 -14.37 4.38 -1.85
C SER A 101 -14.38 5.32 -0.64
N GLN A 102 -14.77 4.83 0.54
CA GLN A 102 -14.84 5.61 1.78
C GLN A 102 -13.51 5.69 2.54
N LEU A 103 -12.45 5.12 2.00
CA LEU A 103 -11.12 5.23 2.60
C LEU A 103 -10.56 6.65 2.48
N PRO A 104 -9.53 7.02 3.28
CA PRO A 104 -9.05 8.40 3.41
C PRO A 104 -8.72 9.11 2.09
N THR A 105 -8.28 8.36 1.06
CA THR A 105 -7.95 8.91 -0.26
C THR A 105 -8.93 8.44 -1.35
N GLY A 106 -10.18 8.17 -0.98
CA GLY A 106 -11.26 7.82 -1.91
C GLY A 106 -11.12 6.47 -2.61
N SER A 107 -10.25 5.58 -2.12
CA SER A 107 -9.71 4.47 -2.91
C SER A 107 -9.09 3.37 -2.05
N PHE A 108 -9.21 2.11 -2.49
CA PHE A 108 -8.54 0.97 -1.86
C PHE A 108 -7.00 1.08 -1.81
N LYS A 109 -6.41 1.99 -2.59
CA LYS A 109 -4.96 2.27 -2.53
C LYS A 109 -4.53 2.74 -1.14
N SER A 110 -5.43 3.33 -0.35
CA SER A 110 -5.14 3.74 1.02
C SER A 110 -4.64 2.57 1.88
N ARG A 111 -5.28 1.40 1.81
CA ARG A 111 -4.86 0.22 2.60
C ARG A 111 -3.42 -0.20 2.29
N GLY A 112 -3.11 -0.35 1.01
CA GLY A 112 -1.79 -0.78 0.58
C GLY A 112 -0.70 0.23 0.95
N LEU A 113 -0.97 1.52 0.75
CA LEU A 113 0.05 2.54 0.99
C LEU A 113 0.19 2.93 2.46
N ALA A 114 -0.85 2.75 3.27
CA ALA A 114 -0.73 2.82 4.73
C ALA A 114 0.36 1.85 5.21
N VAL A 115 0.32 0.60 4.77
CA VAL A 115 1.32 -0.42 5.16
C VAL A 115 2.68 -0.16 4.52
N ALA A 116 2.72 0.15 3.22
CA ALA A 116 3.99 0.36 2.52
C ALA A 116 4.78 1.57 3.06
N ILE A 117 4.10 2.69 3.33
CA ILE A 117 4.75 3.87 3.92
C ILE A 117 5.09 3.63 5.40
N SER A 118 4.27 2.91 6.16
CA SER A 118 4.61 2.54 7.54
C SER A 118 5.90 1.72 7.60
N ARG A 119 6.04 0.72 6.73
CA ARG A 119 7.26 -0.09 6.68
C ARG A 119 8.45 0.71 6.17
N ALA A 120 8.28 1.56 5.17
CA ALA A 120 9.33 2.48 4.73
C ALA A 120 9.80 3.41 5.86
N ASN A 121 8.87 3.91 6.69
CA ASN A 121 9.17 4.81 7.82
C ASN A 121 9.93 4.09 8.93
N GLU A 122 9.55 2.84 9.21
CA GLU A 122 10.24 1.98 10.14
C GLU A 122 11.67 1.67 9.70
N LEU A 123 11.88 1.48 8.39
CA LEU A 123 13.19 1.22 7.79
C LEU A 123 13.99 2.49 7.47
N GLY A 124 13.52 3.68 7.90
CA GLY A 124 14.27 4.93 7.79
C GLY A 124 14.28 5.59 6.41
N VAL A 125 13.31 5.30 5.54
CA VAL A 125 13.17 5.98 4.25
C VAL A 125 12.75 7.43 4.46
N GLU A 126 13.46 8.37 3.86
CA GLU A 126 13.13 9.81 3.91
C GLU A 126 12.40 10.29 2.65
N ARG A 127 12.64 9.65 1.50
CA ARG A 127 12.12 10.06 0.19
C ARG A 127 11.54 8.89 -0.57
N VAL A 128 10.31 9.05 -1.05
CA VAL A 128 9.60 8.05 -1.85
C VAL A 128 9.26 8.61 -3.23
N ALA A 129 9.37 7.77 -4.25
CA ALA A 129 9.02 8.15 -5.62
C ALA A 129 8.12 7.11 -6.28
N ILE A 130 7.09 7.54 -7.02
CA ILE A 130 6.16 6.64 -7.71
C ILE A 130 5.85 7.12 -9.13
N PRO A 131 5.92 6.23 -10.13
CA PRO A 131 5.33 6.46 -11.44
C PRO A 131 3.86 6.03 -11.41
N THR A 132 2.93 6.95 -11.69
CA THR A 132 1.50 6.62 -11.67
C THR A 132 0.66 7.61 -12.48
N ALA A 133 -0.42 7.11 -13.08
CA ALA A 133 -1.44 7.94 -13.74
C ALA A 133 -2.78 7.92 -12.97
N GLY A 134 -2.78 7.58 -11.67
CA GLY A 134 -4.02 7.39 -10.92
C GLY A 134 -3.86 7.46 -9.40
N ASN A 135 -4.85 6.89 -8.68
CA ASN A 135 -5.04 7.05 -7.23
C ASN A 135 -3.86 6.61 -6.34
N ALA A 136 -2.83 5.94 -6.89
CA ALA A 136 -1.66 5.57 -6.10
C ALA A 136 -0.78 6.78 -5.77
N GLY A 137 -0.74 7.80 -6.64
CA GLY A 137 0.07 9.01 -6.41
C GLY A 137 -0.46 9.84 -5.25
N GLY A 138 -1.76 10.17 -5.29
CA GLY A 138 -2.45 10.86 -4.20
C GLY A 138 -2.40 10.09 -2.88
N ALA A 139 -2.65 8.79 -2.91
CA ALA A 139 -2.49 7.94 -1.73
C ALA A 139 -1.05 8.02 -1.17
N MET A 140 -0.02 7.83 -2.01
CA MET A 140 1.37 7.81 -1.53
C MET A 140 1.73 9.15 -0.90
N ALA A 141 1.35 10.25 -1.54
CA ALA A 141 1.57 11.61 -1.06
C ALA A 141 0.93 11.83 0.31
N ALA A 142 -0.34 11.43 0.49
CA ALA A 142 -1.05 11.60 1.76
C ALA A 142 -0.38 10.84 2.91
N TYR A 143 0.02 9.59 2.69
CA TYR A 143 0.69 8.77 3.71
C TYR A 143 2.12 9.22 3.98
N ALA A 144 2.87 9.62 2.95
CA ALA A 144 4.21 10.17 3.11
C ALA A 144 4.19 11.45 3.96
N ALA A 145 3.25 12.36 3.66
CA ALA A 145 3.05 13.60 4.42
C ALA A 145 2.73 13.32 5.91
N ARG A 146 1.96 12.27 6.20
CA ARG A 146 1.59 11.87 7.57
C ARG A 146 2.78 11.54 8.46
N VAL A 147 3.88 11.03 7.87
CA VAL A 147 5.10 10.63 8.58
C VAL A 147 6.31 11.51 8.25
N GLY A 148 6.11 12.59 7.48
CA GLY A 148 7.15 13.58 7.18
C GLY A 148 8.15 13.16 6.09
N MET A 149 7.80 12.19 5.23
CA MET A 149 8.61 11.84 4.07
C MET A 149 8.38 12.81 2.90
N GLU A 150 9.42 13.04 2.09
CA GLU A 150 9.26 13.72 0.81
C GLU A 150 8.66 12.77 -0.24
N ALA A 151 7.57 13.18 -0.88
CA ALA A 151 6.92 12.41 -1.93
C ALA A 151 7.17 13.01 -3.32
N PHE A 152 7.61 12.17 -4.26
CA PHE A 152 7.83 12.52 -5.66
C PHE A 152 6.88 11.68 -6.53
N VAL A 153 6.11 12.34 -7.39
CA VAL A 153 5.11 11.65 -8.22
C VAL A 153 5.33 12.03 -9.67
N PHE A 154 5.57 11.02 -10.51
CA PHE A 154 5.78 11.20 -11.95
C PHE A 154 4.58 10.63 -12.70
N MET A 155 3.92 11.48 -13.47
CA MET A 155 2.68 11.15 -14.17
C MET A 155 2.82 11.43 -15.66
N PRO A 156 2.27 10.58 -16.55
CA PRO A 156 2.09 10.93 -17.96
C PRO A 156 1.32 12.25 -18.10
N ALA A 157 1.64 13.07 -19.09
CA ALA A 157 1.01 14.38 -19.32
C ALA A 157 -0.51 14.30 -19.56
N ASP A 158 -1.02 13.15 -20.03
CA ASP A 158 -2.43 12.87 -20.26
C ASP A 158 -3.17 12.33 -19.01
N THR A 159 -2.49 12.23 -17.86
CA THR A 159 -3.09 11.80 -16.59
C THR A 159 -4.29 12.69 -16.23
N PRO A 160 -5.42 12.14 -15.75
CA PRO A 160 -6.56 12.97 -15.35
C PRO A 160 -6.17 14.05 -14.33
N ILE A 161 -6.61 15.28 -14.57
CA ILE A 161 -6.26 16.45 -13.75
C ILE A 161 -6.56 16.26 -12.26
N VAL A 162 -7.61 15.51 -11.94
CA VAL A 162 -7.98 15.18 -10.56
C VAL A 162 -6.86 14.41 -9.85
N ASN A 163 -6.22 13.44 -10.51
CA ASN A 163 -5.12 12.69 -9.92
C ASN A 163 -3.85 13.54 -9.78
N GLN A 164 -3.58 14.40 -10.78
CA GLN A 164 -2.46 15.36 -10.71
C GLN A 164 -2.61 16.29 -9.49
N HIS A 165 -3.79 16.87 -9.35
CA HIS A 165 -4.12 17.77 -8.25
C HIS A 165 -4.11 17.07 -6.89
N GLU A 166 -4.66 15.85 -6.79
CA GLU A 166 -4.69 15.09 -5.54
C GLU A 166 -3.27 14.88 -4.97
N ALA A 167 -2.31 14.47 -5.80
CA ALA A 167 -0.93 14.30 -5.37
C ALA A 167 -0.29 15.63 -4.89
N ALA A 168 -0.48 16.70 -5.67
CA ALA A 168 0.06 18.02 -5.33
C ALA A 168 -0.57 18.60 -4.06
N TYR A 169 -1.88 18.42 -3.85
CA TYR A 169 -2.59 18.91 -2.66
C TYR A 169 -2.10 18.26 -1.36
N TYR A 170 -1.70 16.98 -1.42
CA TYR A 170 -1.05 16.31 -0.29
C TYR A 170 0.43 16.67 -0.12
N GLY A 171 0.96 17.60 -0.91
CA GLY A 171 2.32 18.14 -0.77
C GLY A 171 3.39 17.37 -1.53
N ALA A 172 3.03 16.45 -2.42
CA ALA A 172 4.03 15.81 -3.27
C ALA A 172 4.59 16.77 -4.33
N ARG A 173 5.87 16.57 -4.66
CA ARG A 173 6.49 17.13 -5.86
C ARG A 173 6.01 16.33 -7.06
N ALA A 174 4.92 16.80 -7.67
CA ALA A 174 4.27 16.16 -8.81
C ALA A 174 4.80 16.72 -10.14
N TYR A 175 5.25 15.83 -11.03
CA TYR A 175 5.81 16.18 -12.33
C TYR A 175 5.06 15.46 -13.45
N LEU A 176 4.78 16.20 -14.52
CA LEU A 176 4.25 15.64 -15.75
C LEU A 176 5.41 15.26 -16.67
N VAL A 177 5.33 14.06 -17.24
CA VAL A 177 6.27 13.53 -18.21
C VAL A 177 5.55 13.49 -19.56
N ASP A 178 6.15 14.10 -20.57
CA ASP A 178 5.72 13.96 -21.96
C ASP A 178 6.12 12.57 -22.48
N GLY A 179 5.27 11.59 -22.20
CA GLY A 179 5.55 10.18 -22.45
C GLY A 179 4.56 9.27 -21.73
N LEU A 180 4.87 7.98 -21.75
CA LEU A 180 4.06 6.93 -21.16
C LEU A 180 4.44 6.67 -19.70
N ILE A 181 3.65 5.82 -19.04
CA ILE A 181 3.93 5.40 -17.66
C ILE A 181 5.29 4.69 -17.51
N THR A 182 5.79 4.08 -18.59
CA THR A 182 7.13 3.47 -18.65
C THR A 182 8.24 4.52 -18.55
N ASP A 183 8.05 5.69 -19.15
CA ASP A 183 9.02 6.79 -19.13
C ASP A 183 9.04 7.43 -17.74
N CYS A 184 7.88 7.57 -17.10
CA CYS A 184 7.79 7.95 -15.68
C CYS A 184 8.56 6.96 -14.80
N GLY A 185 8.43 5.66 -15.08
CA GLY A 185 9.17 4.62 -14.37
C GLY A 185 10.68 4.64 -14.64
N ALA A 186 11.12 5.17 -15.79
CA ALA A 186 12.52 5.41 -16.07
C ALA A 186 13.09 6.53 -15.21
N VAL A 187 12.38 7.66 -15.12
CA VAL A 187 12.76 8.80 -14.26
C VAL A 187 12.90 8.36 -12.80
N VAL A 188 11.92 7.61 -12.29
CA VAL A 188 11.98 7.10 -10.90
C VAL A 188 13.18 6.20 -10.67
N ARG A 189 13.47 5.29 -11.61
CA ARG A 189 14.62 4.36 -11.51
C ARG A 189 15.95 5.11 -11.56
N GLU A 190 16.08 6.13 -12.38
CA GLU A 190 17.31 6.93 -12.49
C GLU A 190 17.55 7.74 -11.20
N GLY A 191 16.48 8.24 -10.57
CA GLY A 191 16.59 8.98 -9.32
C GLY A 191 16.79 8.14 -8.06
N THR A 192 16.73 6.80 -8.10
CA THR A 192 16.96 5.99 -6.89
C THR A 192 18.37 6.18 -6.32
N ILE A 193 19.38 6.30 -7.19
CA ILE A 193 20.78 6.54 -6.81
C ILE A 193 21.01 8.02 -6.53
N GLU A 194 20.68 8.90 -7.48
CA GLU A 194 21.01 10.33 -7.41
C GLU A 194 20.23 11.08 -6.33
N MET A 195 18.96 10.72 -6.13
CA MET A 195 18.06 11.42 -5.20
C MET A 195 17.80 10.63 -3.91
N GLY A 196 18.27 9.38 -3.83
CA GLY A 196 18.00 8.48 -2.70
C GLY A 196 16.54 8.09 -2.58
N TRP A 197 15.80 8.01 -3.70
CA TRP A 197 14.40 7.64 -3.69
C TRP A 197 14.20 6.15 -3.43
N PHE A 198 13.29 5.82 -2.51
CA PHE A 198 12.70 4.49 -2.45
C PHE A 198 11.60 4.37 -3.51
N ASP A 199 11.78 3.42 -4.43
CA ASP A 199 10.91 3.21 -5.58
C ASP A 199 9.60 2.51 -5.17
N MET A 200 8.53 3.30 -5.09
CA MET A 200 7.17 2.86 -4.77
C MET A 200 6.37 2.44 -6.00
N SER A 201 7.02 2.15 -7.13
CA SER A 201 6.37 1.52 -8.29
C SER A 201 5.57 0.30 -7.89
N THR A 202 4.46 0.07 -8.60
CA THR A 202 3.51 -0.99 -8.23
C THR A 202 4.19 -2.35 -8.18
N LEU A 203 4.16 -2.98 -6.99
CA LEU A 203 4.76 -4.27 -6.65
C LEU A 203 6.29 -4.32 -6.64
N LYS A 204 6.98 -3.18 -6.70
CA LYS A 204 8.42 -3.14 -6.45
C LYS A 204 8.74 -3.21 -4.96
N GLU A 205 8.03 -2.46 -4.13
CA GLU A 205 8.04 -2.74 -2.69
C GLU A 205 7.07 -3.89 -2.35
N PRO A 206 7.43 -4.77 -1.40
CA PRO A 206 6.67 -5.99 -1.13
C PRO A 206 5.49 -5.81 -0.17
N TYR A 207 5.35 -4.64 0.47
CA TYR A 207 4.51 -4.44 1.64
C TYR A 207 3.07 -4.01 1.28
N ARG A 208 2.85 -3.36 0.14
CA ARG A 208 1.50 -2.90 -0.29
C ARG A 208 0.47 -4.01 -0.43
N ILE A 209 0.89 -5.19 -0.87
CA ILE A 209 -0.03 -6.34 -0.97
C ILE A 209 -0.58 -6.67 0.42
N GLU A 210 0.24 -6.56 1.46
CA GLU A 210 -0.13 -6.87 2.83
C GLU A 210 -1.21 -5.93 3.36
N GLY A 211 -1.16 -4.64 3.01
CA GLY A 211 -2.27 -3.74 3.32
C GLY A 211 -3.56 -4.11 2.58
N LYS A 212 -3.46 -4.45 1.29
CA LYS A 212 -4.62 -4.84 0.47
C LYS A 212 -5.29 -6.12 0.96
N LYS A 213 -4.54 -7.09 1.50
CA LYS A 213 -5.12 -8.36 1.96
C LYS A 213 -6.15 -8.16 3.07
N THR A 214 -6.05 -7.07 3.85
CA THR A 214 -7.02 -6.73 4.90
C THR A 214 -8.44 -6.48 4.40
N MET A 215 -8.64 -6.34 3.09
CA MET A 215 -9.98 -6.30 2.49
C MET A 215 -10.70 -7.65 2.56
N GLY A 216 -9.95 -8.75 2.62
CA GLY A 216 -10.47 -10.12 2.66
C GLY A 216 -10.32 -10.85 4.00
N LEU A 217 -9.79 -10.17 5.03
CA LEU A 217 -9.73 -10.65 6.42
C LEU A 217 -10.93 -10.15 7.23
#